data_AF-A0A2L2YSQ9-F1
#
_entry.id   AF-A0A2L2YSQ9-F1
#
_cell.length_a   1.000
_cell.length_b   1.000
_cell.length_c   1.000
_cell.angle_alpha   90.00
_cell.angle_beta   90.00
_cell.angle_gamma   90.00
#
_symmetry.space_group_name_H-M   'P 1'
#
loop_
_entity.id
_entity.type
_entity.pdbx_description
1 polymer ?
#
loop_
_entity_poly.entity_id
_entity_poly.type
_entity_poly.pdbx_seq_one_letter_code
_entity_poly.pdbx_strand_id
1 'polypeptide(L)'
;MTKGLGHHRAPIGIILAANQKLTCVLESKSLNQAQVRLLNDDRKTEGRFDIKSSQPGRAATFGLGSVSVPFLECEYLKKNPEDSRTVLIGYPSDSKVLPIYHFGDKEEDFFKLWDSQDAEFAYIESDYFGFLIPKIDKEAARKLPEGRNLNDLIIFYDKILTTYSQLIGLSFEETDIDQNVRNRFFLKADK
;
A
#
# COMPACT_ATOMS: atom_id res chain seq x y z
N MET A 1 -8.78 13.81 15.97
CA MET A 1 -8.10 14.16 14.71
C MET A 1 -8.18 12.95 13.77
N THR A 2 -8.59 13.12 12.50
CA THR A 2 -8.83 12.01 11.53
C THR A 2 -7.78 11.93 10.41
N LYS A 3 -6.66 12.67 10.54
CA LYS A 3 -5.60 12.79 9.53
C LYS A 3 -5.05 11.42 9.12
N GLY A 4 -5.20 11.08 7.82
CA GLY A 4 -4.66 9.86 7.21
C GLY A 4 -5.19 8.54 7.78
N LEU A 5 -6.35 8.56 8.45
CA LEU A 5 -7.01 7.35 8.94
C LEU A 5 -7.48 6.48 7.75
N GLY A 6 -7.09 5.20 7.73
CA GLY A 6 -7.41 4.28 6.63
C GLY A 6 -6.57 4.45 5.36
N HIS A 7 -5.54 5.30 5.40
CA HIS A 7 -4.60 5.47 4.29
C HIS A 7 -3.40 4.55 4.37
N HIS A 8 -2.99 4.11 5.57
CA HIS A 8 -1.83 3.23 5.67
C HIS A 8 -2.19 1.83 5.18
N ARG A 9 -1.63 1.47 4.03
CA ARG A 9 -1.84 0.21 3.34
C ARG A 9 -0.48 -0.41 3.01
N ALA A 10 -0.29 -1.66 3.39
CA ALA A 10 0.90 -2.44 3.05
C ALA A 10 0.59 -3.28 1.79
N PRO A 11 1.36 -3.11 0.69
CA PRO A 11 1.19 -3.97 -0.48
C PRO A 11 1.58 -5.41 -0.12
N ILE A 12 0.84 -6.39 -0.63
CA ILE A 12 1.22 -7.81 -0.50
C ILE A 12 2.45 -8.13 -1.38
N GLY A 13 2.71 -7.31 -2.40
CA GLY A 13 3.88 -7.45 -3.29
C GLY A 13 3.61 -8.23 -4.58
N ILE A 14 2.35 -8.48 -4.91
CA ILE A 14 1.93 -9.18 -6.13
C ILE A 14 0.83 -8.43 -6.87
N ILE A 15 0.66 -8.72 -8.15
CA ILE A 15 -0.49 -8.32 -8.95
C ILE A 15 -1.38 -9.56 -9.12
N LEU A 16 -2.63 -9.46 -8.66
CA LEU A 16 -3.62 -10.53 -8.74
C LEU A 16 -4.38 -10.39 -10.07
N ALA A 17 -4.29 -11.40 -10.92
CA ALA A 17 -4.99 -11.37 -12.20
C ALA A 17 -6.51 -11.47 -12.02
N ALA A 18 -7.26 -11.05 -13.04
CA ALA A 18 -8.71 -11.14 -13.05
C ALA A 18 -9.18 -12.58 -12.80
N ASN A 19 -10.17 -12.74 -11.92
CA ASN A 19 -10.78 -14.00 -11.46
C ASN A 19 -9.85 -14.93 -10.67
N GLN A 20 -8.59 -14.54 -10.42
CA GLN A 20 -7.74 -15.25 -9.46
C GLN A 20 -8.14 -14.93 -8.03
N LYS A 21 -7.73 -15.81 -7.11
CA LYS A 21 -8.14 -15.78 -5.72
C LYS A 21 -6.96 -15.58 -4.79
N LEU A 22 -7.12 -14.64 -3.87
CA LEU A 22 -6.26 -14.43 -2.70
C LEU A 22 -6.90 -15.11 -1.50
N THR A 23 -6.13 -15.87 -0.73
CA THR A 23 -6.56 -16.46 0.53
C THR A 23 -5.83 -15.80 1.69
N CYS A 24 -6.55 -15.44 2.74
CA CYS A 24 -5.99 -14.80 3.92
C CYS A 24 -6.46 -15.50 5.18
N VAL A 25 -5.56 -15.69 6.14
CA VAL A 25 -5.86 -16.18 7.49
C VAL A 25 -5.33 -15.16 8.48
N LEU A 26 -6.20 -14.64 9.35
CA LEU A 26 -5.80 -13.77 10.45
C LEU A 26 -5.55 -14.61 11.70
N GLU A 27 -4.32 -14.59 12.19
CA GLU A 27 -3.89 -15.19 13.44
C GLU A 27 -3.59 -14.08 14.45
N SER A 28 -4.57 -13.79 15.31
CA SER A 28 -4.42 -12.87 16.44
C SER A 28 -5.38 -13.22 17.57
N LYS A 29 -4.95 -12.99 18.82
CA LYS A 29 -5.77 -13.10 20.03
C LYS A 29 -6.48 -11.78 20.35
N SER A 30 -5.85 -10.63 20.07
CA SER A 30 -6.44 -9.31 20.35
C SER A 30 -7.20 -8.70 19.18
N LEU A 31 -6.84 -9.06 17.94
CA LEU A 31 -7.43 -8.47 16.75
C LEU A 31 -8.52 -9.37 16.17
N ASN A 32 -9.77 -8.89 16.22
CA ASN A 32 -10.94 -9.66 15.77
C ASN A 32 -11.14 -9.62 14.25
N GLN A 33 -10.66 -8.57 13.58
CA GLN A 33 -10.73 -8.46 12.13
C GLN A 33 -9.56 -7.68 11.56
N ALA A 34 -9.23 -7.88 10.29
CA ALA A 34 -8.34 -7.01 9.55
C ALA A 34 -8.87 -6.73 8.14
N GLN A 35 -8.34 -5.64 7.59
CA GLN A 35 -8.64 -5.07 6.27
C GLN A 35 -7.88 -5.66 5.08
N VAL A 36 -8.51 -6.28 4.08
CA VAL A 36 -7.88 -6.47 2.76
C VAL A 36 -8.56 -5.61 1.69
N ARG A 37 -7.76 -4.92 0.89
CA ARG A 37 -8.19 -4.16 -0.29
C ARG A 37 -7.61 -4.77 -1.53
N LEU A 38 -8.42 -4.86 -2.57
CA LEU A 38 -7.96 -5.16 -3.93
C LEU A 38 -8.16 -3.88 -4.74
N LEU A 39 -7.06 -3.18 -5.06
CA LEU A 39 -7.08 -1.82 -5.65
C LEU A 39 -6.54 -1.83 -7.08
N ASN A 40 -7.01 -0.90 -7.90
CA ASN A 40 -6.57 -0.72 -9.28
C ASN A 40 -6.79 0.74 -9.73
N ASP A 41 -6.83 0.99 -11.04
CA ASP A 41 -7.03 2.31 -11.65
C ASP A 41 -8.51 2.67 -11.90
N ASP A 42 -9.47 1.86 -11.46
CA ASP A 42 -10.90 2.16 -11.54
C ASP A 42 -11.63 1.80 -10.24
N ARG A 43 -11.97 2.82 -9.46
CA ARG A 43 -12.73 2.72 -8.19
C ARG A 43 -14.00 1.87 -8.25
N LYS A 44 -14.62 1.66 -9.41
CA LYS A 44 -15.84 0.84 -9.56
C LYS A 44 -15.55 -0.65 -9.58
N THR A 45 -14.30 -1.03 -9.84
CA THR A 45 -13.86 -2.42 -9.96
C THR A 45 -12.98 -2.86 -8.79
N GLU A 46 -12.74 -1.98 -7.82
CA GLU A 46 -11.99 -2.27 -6.59
C GLU A 46 -12.85 -3.00 -5.55
N GLY A 47 -12.18 -3.67 -4.61
CA GLY A 47 -12.82 -4.48 -3.56
C GLY A 47 -12.33 -4.18 -2.15
N ARG A 48 -13.24 -4.28 -1.18
CA ARG A 48 -12.98 -4.21 0.26
C ARG A 48 -13.45 -5.51 0.91
N PHE A 49 -12.56 -6.17 1.64
CA PHE A 49 -12.85 -7.46 2.24
C PHE A 49 -12.36 -7.52 3.68
N ASP A 50 -13.19 -8.08 4.56
CA ASP A 50 -12.83 -8.26 5.97
C ASP A 50 -12.35 -9.69 6.22
N ILE A 51 -11.19 -9.83 6.84
CA ILE A 51 -10.69 -11.11 7.36
C ILE A 51 -10.98 -11.16 8.84
N LYS A 52 -11.79 -12.12 9.29
CA LYS A 52 -12.13 -12.29 10.70
C LYS A 52 -11.12 -13.24 11.36
N SER A 53 -10.69 -12.91 12.57
CA SER A 53 -9.99 -13.87 13.42
C SER A 53 -11.00 -14.91 13.89
N SER A 54 -10.66 -16.19 13.73
CA SER A 54 -11.37 -17.31 14.35
C SER A 54 -10.33 -18.33 14.83
N GLN A 55 -10.66 -19.14 15.82
CA GLN A 55 -9.77 -20.23 16.24
C GLN A 55 -10.37 -21.59 15.87
N PRO A 56 -9.64 -22.43 15.10
CA PRO A 56 -8.45 -22.10 14.29
C PRO A 56 -8.80 -21.12 13.13
N GLY A 57 -7.79 -20.37 12.65
CA GLY A 57 -7.93 -19.27 11.68
C GLY A 57 -8.70 -19.69 10.43
N ARG A 58 -9.91 -19.16 10.24
CA ARG A 58 -10.70 -19.47 9.04
C ARG A 58 -10.14 -18.69 7.87
N ALA A 59 -9.74 -19.42 6.84
CA ALA A 59 -9.37 -18.86 5.56
C ALA A 59 -10.55 -18.08 4.96
N ALA A 60 -10.29 -16.83 4.61
CA ALA A 60 -11.17 -16.02 3.79
C ALA A 60 -10.55 -15.91 2.38
N THR A 61 -11.38 -16.03 1.35
CA THR A 61 -10.92 -16.05 -0.04
C THR A 61 -11.62 -14.97 -0.83
N PHE A 62 -10.84 -14.17 -1.56
CA PHE A 62 -11.31 -12.99 -2.27
C PHE A 62 -10.76 -12.95 -3.69
N GLY A 63 -11.46 -12.28 -4.60
CA GLY A 63 -11.03 -12.07 -5.98
C GLY A 63 -11.96 -11.08 -6.67
N LEU A 64 -11.51 -10.52 -7.79
CA LEU A 64 -12.26 -9.56 -8.60
C LEU A 64 -12.26 -9.99 -10.06
N GLY A 65 -13.24 -9.53 -10.83
CA GLY A 65 -13.26 -9.72 -12.28
C GLY A 65 -12.25 -8.86 -13.04
N SER A 66 -11.53 -7.98 -12.35
CA SER A 66 -10.49 -7.10 -12.86
C SER A 66 -9.13 -7.43 -12.24
N VAL A 67 -8.06 -7.04 -12.92
CA VAL A 67 -6.70 -7.09 -12.35
C VAL A 67 -6.64 -6.10 -11.17
N SER A 68 -5.96 -6.50 -10.10
CA SER A 68 -5.84 -5.67 -8.89
C SER A 68 -4.55 -5.95 -8.13
N VAL A 69 -4.13 -4.97 -7.34
CA VAL A 69 -3.03 -5.10 -6.40
C VAL A 69 -3.63 -5.29 -5.00
N PRO A 70 -3.31 -6.39 -4.31
CA PRO A 70 -3.74 -6.60 -2.94
C PRO A 70 -2.97 -5.76 -1.93
N PHE A 71 -3.70 -5.18 -0.98
CA PHE A 71 -3.18 -4.44 0.15
C PHE A 71 -3.80 -4.91 1.46
N LEU A 72 -2.99 -4.97 2.52
CA LEU A 72 -3.46 -5.08 3.89
C LEU A 72 -3.61 -3.67 4.48
N GLU A 73 -4.77 -3.34 5.04
CA GLU A 73 -4.90 -2.09 5.80
C GLU A 73 -4.22 -2.21 7.15
N CYS A 74 -3.30 -1.30 7.42
CA CYS A 74 -2.67 -1.18 8.72
C CYS A 74 -3.61 -0.42 9.66
N GLU A 75 -4.10 -1.10 10.70
CA GLU A 75 -4.96 -0.45 11.69
C GLU A 75 -4.18 0.57 12.52
N TYR A 76 -4.86 1.67 12.85
CA TYR A 76 -4.36 2.60 13.84
C TYR A 76 -4.55 2.03 15.24
N LEU A 77 -3.46 1.82 15.97
CA LEU A 77 -3.50 1.30 17.33
C LEU A 77 -3.26 2.44 18.32
N LYS A 78 -4.25 2.68 19.19
CA LYS A 78 -4.13 3.64 20.31
C LYS A 78 -3.10 3.20 21.35
N LYS A 79 -2.82 1.91 21.42
CA LYS A 79 -1.84 1.29 22.32
C LYS A 79 -1.09 0.21 21.55
N ASN A 80 0.16 -0.02 21.93
CA ASN A 80 0.92 -1.13 21.38
C ASN A 80 0.16 -2.45 21.59
N PRO A 81 0.17 -3.35 20.59
CA PRO A 81 -0.52 -4.62 20.71
C PRO A 81 0.15 -5.49 21.77
N GLU A 82 -0.67 -6.21 22.55
CA GLU A 82 -0.20 -7.11 23.61
C GLU A 82 0.19 -8.52 23.08
N ASP A 83 -0.12 -8.81 21.82
CA ASP A 83 0.13 -10.07 21.13
C ASP A 83 0.61 -9.86 19.69
N SER A 84 1.21 -10.91 19.12
CA SER A 84 1.58 -10.93 17.70
C SER A 84 0.35 -11.01 16.81
N ARG A 85 0.38 -10.32 15.68
CA ARG A 85 -0.70 -10.28 14.69
C ARG A 85 -0.12 -10.72 13.36
N THR A 86 -0.50 -11.90 12.92
CA THR A 86 0.03 -12.47 11.68
C THR A 86 -1.12 -12.63 10.71
N VAL A 87 -0.90 -12.19 9.47
CA VAL A 87 -1.80 -12.48 8.36
C VAL A 87 -1.06 -13.40 7.40
N LEU A 88 -1.50 -14.66 7.34
CA LEU A 88 -0.97 -15.62 6.37
C LEU A 88 -1.69 -15.39 5.04
N ILE A 89 -0.92 -15.27 3.96
CA ILE A 89 -1.45 -14.93 2.64
C ILE A 89 -1.06 -16.02 1.65
N GLY A 90 -2.04 -16.57 0.94
CA GLY A 90 -1.85 -17.48 -0.19
C GLY A 90 -2.37 -16.85 -1.47
N TYR A 91 -1.57 -16.93 -2.54
CA TYR A 91 -1.91 -16.47 -3.88
C TYR A 91 -1.38 -17.46 -4.94
N PRO A 92 -1.87 -17.41 -6.19
CA PRO A 92 -1.39 -18.29 -7.26
C PRO A 92 0.11 -18.10 -7.52
N SER A 93 0.83 -19.19 -7.73
CA SER A 93 2.29 -19.16 -7.94
C SER A 93 2.72 -18.44 -9.24
N ASP A 94 1.80 -18.25 -10.17
CA ASP A 94 1.98 -17.52 -11.43
C ASP A 94 1.63 -16.03 -11.33
N SER A 95 1.32 -15.52 -10.14
CA SER A 95 1.07 -14.09 -9.92
C SER A 95 2.32 -13.28 -10.26
N LYS A 96 2.14 -12.18 -11.01
CA LYS A 96 3.24 -11.23 -11.28
C LYS A 96 3.69 -10.58 -9.98
N VAL A 97 4.99 -10.31 -9.86
CA VAL A 97 5.53 -9.53 -8.74
C VAL A 97 5.13 -8.07 -8.94
N LEU A 98 4.71 -7.38 -7.90
CA LEU A 98 4.51 -5.93 -7.98
C LEU A 98 5.91 -5.26 -7.99
N PRO A 99 6.31 -4.51 -9.02
CA PRO A 99 7.50 -3.68 -8.93
C PRO A 99 7.29 -2.64 -7.83
N ILE A 100 8.17 -2.62 -6.84
CA ILE A 100 8.16 -1.63 -5.77
C ILE A 100 9.47 -0.85 -5.85
N TYR A 101 9.36 0.48 -5.80
CA TYR A 101 10.50 1.39 -5.72
C TYR A 101 10.56 2.04 -4.35
N HIS A 102 11.68 1.87 -3.67
CA HIS A 102 12.02 2.53 -2.41
C HIS A 102 13.05 3.64 -2.63
N PHE A 103 13.10 4.58 -1.69
CA PHE A 103 14.10 5.65 -1.75
C PHE A 103 15.53 5.08 -1.78
N GLY A 104 16.31 5.49 -2.78
CA GLY A 104 17.69 5.03 -2.98
C GLY A 104 17.83 3.77 -3.85
N ASP A 105 16.71 3.18 -4.29
CA ASP A 105 16.75 2.11 -5.28
C ASP A 105 17.29 2.60 -6.62
N LYS A 106 17.74 1.65 -7.45
CA LYS A 106 18.14 1.93 -8.83
C LYS A 106 16.91 1.92 -9.72
N GLU A 107 16.57 3.08 -10.29
CA GLU A 107 15.43 3.22 -11.20
C GLU A 107 15.50 2.25 -12.39
N GLU A 108 16.70 2.01 -12.93
CA GLU A 108 16.89 1.08 -14.04
C GLU A 108 16.40 -0.33 -13.69
N ASP A 109 16.73 -0.84 -12.50
CA ASP A 109 16.32 -2.17 -12.05
C ASP A 109 14.80 -2.24 -11.85
N PHE A 110 14.21 -1.19 -11.26
CA PHE A 110 12.77 -1.06 -11.08
C PHE A 110 12.02 -1.06 -12.41
N PHE A 111 12.42 -0.21 -13.36
CA PHE A 111 11.79 -0.11 -14.66
C PHE A 111 12.02 -1.36 -15.51
N LYS A 112 13.19 -1.99 -15.40
CA LYS A 112 13.49 -3.27 -16.05
C LYS A 112 12.59 -4.39 -15.53
N LEU A 113 12.36 -4.47 -14.21
CA LEU A 113 11.42 -5.43 -13.64
C LEU A 113 10.01 -5.17 -14.19
N TRP A 114 9.55 -3.92 -14.15
CA TRP A 114 8.23 -3.55 -14.65
C TRP A 114 8.05 -3.92 -16.14
N ASP A 115 9.04 -3.63 -16.97
CA ASP A 115 9.02 -3.97 -18.39
C ASP A 115 9.07 -5.48 -18.65
N SER A 116 9.91 -6.22 -17.91
CA SER A 116 10.17 -7.64 -18.16
C SER A 116 8.93 -8.52 -18.01
N GLN A 117 8.05 -8.16 -17.08
CA GLN A 117 6.82 -8.90 -16.78
C GLN A 117 5.57 -8.25 -17.38
N ASP A 118 5.74 -7.13 -18.09
CA ASP A 118 4.65 -6.29 -18.59
C ASP A 118 3.58 -6.03 -17.51
N ALA A 119 4.03 -5.61 -16.32
CA ALA A 119 3.16 -5.46 -15.16
C ALA A 119 2.12 -4.33 -15.35
N GLU A 120 0.91 -4.58 -14.88
CA GLU A 120 -0.24 -3.67 -14.96
C GLU A 120 -0.08 -2.48 -14.02
N PHE A 121 0.67 -2.66 -12.93
CA PHE A 121 0.89 -1.67 -11.89
C PHE A 121 2.32 -1.72 -11.37
N ALA A 122 2.76 -0.61 -10.78
CA ALA A 122 3.90 -0.55 -9.89
C ALA A 122 3.59 0.33 -8.69
N TYR A 123 4.47 0.30 -7.70
CA TYR A 123 4.30 1.01 -6.45
C TYR A 123 5.55 1.78 -6.06
N ILE A 124 5.38 3.04 -5.66
CA ILE A 124 6.45 3.83 -5.04
C ILE A 124 6.14 3.93 -3.56
N GLU A 125 7.12 3.63 -2.72
CA GLU A 125 6.95 3.59 -1.28
C GLU A 125 7.97 4.50 -0.57
N SER A 126 7.45 5.37 0.30
CA SER A 126 8.22 6.12 1.28
C SER A 126 7.72 5.86 2.71
N ASP A 127 8.35 6.50 3.68
CA ASP A 127 7.88 6.48 5.07
C ASP A 127 6.54 7.23 5.24
N TYR A 128 6.23 8.18 4.35
CA TYR A 128 5.07 9.07 4.47
C TYR A 128 3.98 8.81 3.44
N PHE A 129 4.29 8.21 2.29
CA PHE A 129 3.28 7.88 1.30
C PHE A 129 3.56 6.57 0.57
N GLY A 130 2.53 6.07 -0.08
CA GLY A 130 2.59 4.95 -0.99
C GLY A 130 1.78 5.28 -2.22
N PHE A 131 2.37 5.13 -3.41
CA PHE A 131 1.76 5.54 -4.66
C PHE A 131 1.63 4.37 -5.63
N LEU A 132 0.39 3.93 -5.88
CA LEU A 132 0.07 2.95 -6.89
C LEU A 132 -0.05 3.61 -8.27
N ILE A 133 0.82 3.19 -9.20
CA ILE A 133 0.92 3.75 -10.54
C ILE A 133 0.47 2.70 -11.56
N PRO A 134 -0.56 2.99 -12.36
CA PRO A 134 -0.97 2.11 -13.45
C PRO A 134 0.02 2.17 -14.62
N LYS A 135 0.07 1.11 -15.40
CA LYS A 135 0.95 0.98 -16.57
C LYS A 135 0.82 2.13 -17.57
N ILE A 136 -0.36 2.74 -17.71
CA ILE A 136 -0.59 3.88 -18.60
C ILE A 136 0.29 5.09 -18.24
N ASP A 137 0.60 5.26 -16.96
CA ASP A 137 1.43 6.35 -16.44
C ASP A 137 2.92 5.97 -16.33
N LYS A 138 3.31 4.76 -16.75
CA LYS A 138 4.69 4.27 -16.64
C LYS A 138 5.71 5.19 -17.32
N GLU A 139 5.40 5.68 -18.51
CA GLU A 139 6.31 6.58 -19.23
C GLU A 139 6.39 7.97 -18.60
N ALA A 140 5.30 8.45 -17.98
CA ALA A 140 5.32 9.69 -17.22
C ALA A 140 6.16 9.55 -15.94
N ALA A 141 6.07 8.41 -15.25
CA ALA A 141 6.90 8.08 -14.10
C ALA A 141 8.39 7.94 -14.48
N ARG A 142 8.67 7.39 -15.68
CA ARG A 142 10.05 7.25 -16.20
C ARG A 142 10.67 8.56 -16.66
N LYS A 143 9.85 9.50 -17.14
CA LYS A 143 10.28 10.79 -17.69
C LYS A 143 9.65 11.93 -16.91
N LEU A 144 10.02 12.02 -15.63
CA LEU A 144 9.54 13.13 -14.81
C LEU A 144 10.02 14.47 -15.40
N PRO A 145 9.24 15.55 -15.20
CA PRO A 145 9.60 16.87 -15.70
C PRO A 145 10.99 17.30 -15.24
N GLU A 146 11.66 18.11 -16.07
CA GLU A 146 12.95 18.74 -15.74
C GLU A 146 14.09 17.74 -15.46
N GLY A 147 13.98 16.48 -15.93
CA GLY A 147 15.03 15.48 -15.74
C GLY A 147 15.12 14.94 -14.31
N ARG A 148 14.06 15.08 -13.52
CA ARG A 148 13.95 14.52 -12.17
C ARG A 148 13.81 13.01 -12.20
N ASN A 149 14.09 12.38 -11.07
CA ASN A 149 13.95 10.93 -10.85
C ASN A 149 12.93 10.60 -9.75
N LEU A 150 12.64 9.31 -9.55
CA LEU A 150 11.72 8.82 -8.54
C LEU A 150 12.16 9.16 -7.10
N ASN A 151 13.46 9.32 -6.83
CA ASN A 151 13.91 9.83 -5.52
C ASN A 151 13.50 11.29 -5.31
N ASP A 152 13.60 12.13 -6.34
CA ASP A 152 13.13 13.52 -6.28
C ASP A 152 11.61 13.59 -6.06
N LEU A 153 10.85 12.67 -6.67
CA LEU A 153 9.42 12.54 -6.44
C LEU A 153 9.10 12.19 -4.99
N ILE A 154 9.83 11.23 -4.41
CA ILE A 154 9.69 10.86 -2.99
C ILE A 154 9.99 12.05 -2.10
N ILE A 155 11.14 12.72 -2.30
CA ILE A 155 11.54 13.90 -1.53
C ILE A 155 10.48 15.00 -1.61
N PHE A 156 9.91 15.22 -2.79
CA PHE A 156 8.87 16.23 -2.99
C PHE A 156 7.62 15.94 -2.16
N TYR A 157 7.06 14.73 -2.23
CA TYR A 157 5.88 14.37 -1.45
C TYR A 157 6.16 14.31 0.06
N ASP A 158 7.32 13.80 0.47
CA ASP A 158 7.72 13.78 1.88
C ASP A 158 7.80 15.20 2.44
N LYS A 159 8.38 16.16 1.68
CA LYS A 159 8.41 17.58 2.06
C LYS A 159 7.02 18.19 2.18
N ILE A 160 6.11 17.89 1.26
CA ILE A 160 4.73 18.36 1.35
C ILE A 160 4.08 17.85 2.64
N LEU A 161 4.14 16.55 2.90
CA LEU A 161 3.47 15.92 4.05
C LEU A 161 4.06 16.35 5.39
N THR A 162 5.39 16.49 5.47
CA THR A 162 6.07 16.97 6.67
C THR A 162 5.80 18.46 6.91
N THR A 163 5.82 19.29 5.87
CA THR A 163 5.50 20.73 5.95
C THR A 163 4.06 20.94 6.42
N TYR A 164 3.10 20.21 5.86
CA TYR A 164 1.71 20.27 6.34
C TYR A 164 1.60 19.88 7.81
N SER A 165 2.32 18.86 8.25
CA SER A 165 2.34 18.43 9.66
C SER A 165 2.88 19.54 10.56
N GLN A 166 3.98 20.19 10.18
CA GLN A 166 4.57 21.31 10.92
C GLN A 166 3.63 22.52 10.99
N LEU A 167 2.97 22.88 9.89
CA LEU A 167 2.05 24.02 9.84
C LEU A 167 0.84 23.86 10.77
N ILE A 168 0.39 22.63 11.00
CA ILE A 168 -0.71 22.33 11.93
C ILE A 168 -0.22 21.97 13.35
N GLY A 169 1.06 22.21 13.66
CA GLY A 169 1.63 22.04 14.99
C GLY A 169 1.96 20.60 15.38
N LEU A 170 1.92 19.64 14.45
CA LEU A 170 2.21 18.25 14.77
C LEU A 170 3.71 17.96 14.81
N SER A 171 4.16 17.30 15.87
CA SER A 171 5.55 16.86 16.04
C SER A 171 5.64 15.43 16.54
N PHE A 172 6.69 14.69 16.15
CA PHE A 172 6.94 13.35 16.67
C PHE A 172 7.44 13.35 18.12
N GLU A 173 7.88 14.50 18.64
CA GLU A 173 8.36 14.68 20.01
C GLU A 173 7.24 15.04 20.99
N GLU A 174 6.09 15.50 20.49
CA GLU A 174 4.94 15.89 21.29
C GLU A 174 4.13 14.69 21.77
N THR A 175 3.28 14.93 22.78
CA THR A 175 2.38 13.93 23.34
C THR A 175 0.91 14.36 23.20
N ASP A 176 0.00 13.41 23.18
CA ASP A 176 -1.45 13.65 23.12
C ASP A 176 -1.92 14.30 21.79
N ILE A 177 -2.54 15.48 21.83
CA ILE A 177 -3.23 16.07 20.66
C ILE A 177 -2.28 16.54 19.56
N ASP A 178 -1.05 16.93 19.91
CA ASP A 178 -0.06 17.47 18.99
C ASP A 178 0.95 16.41 18.52
N GLN A 179 0.78 15.16 18.97
CA GLN A 179 1.62 14.04 18.56
C GLN A 179 1.37 13.68 17.09
N ASN A 180 2.43 13.75 16.29
CA ASN A 180 2.39 13.26 14.92
C ASN A 180 2.42 11.73 14.91
N VAL A 181 1.40 11.13 14.32
CA VAL A 181 1.32 9.68 14.13
C VAL A 181 2.05 9.33 12.84
N ARG A 182 2.92 8.32 12.87
CA ARG A 182 3.48 7.73 11.64
C ARG A 182 2.35 7.05 10.86
N ASN A 183 1.87 7.72 9.83
CA ASN A 183 0.90 7.19 8.89
C ASN A 183 1.43 7.36 7.46
N ARG A 184 1.20 6.35 6.62
CA ARG A 184 1.51 6.42 5.21
C ARG A 184 0.26 6.83 4.44
N PHE A 185 0.32 7.92 3.70
CA PHE A 185 -0.75 8.36 2.81
C PHE A 185 -0.77 7.51 1.55
N PHE A 186 -1.92 6.89 1.22
CA PHE A 186 -2.08 6.17 -0.03
C PHE A 186 -2.52 7.11 -1.15
N LEU A 187 -1.78 7.07 -2.25
CA LEU A 187 -2.01 7.78 -3.51
C LEU A 187 -2.24 6.73 -4.60
N LYS A 188 -3.16 7.02 -5.52
CA LYS A 188 -3.35 6.23 -6.75
C LYS A 188 -3.78 7.14 -7.89
N ALA A 189 -3.38 6.81 -9.10
CA ALA A 189 -4.02 7.37 -10.27
C ALA A 189 -5.35 6.64 -10.54
N ASP A 190 -6.37 7.39 -10.96
CA ASP A 190 -7.67 6.86 -11.39
C ASP A 190 -7.81 7.21 -12.87
N LYS A 191 -8.36 6.29 -13.66
CA LYS A 191 -8.60 6.47 -15.10
C LYS A 191 -9.85 7.30 -15.40
#